data_AF-A0A850WUH6-F1
#
_entry.id   AF-A0A850WUH6-F1
#
_cell.length_a   1.000
_cell.length_b   1.000
_cell.length_c   1.000
_cell.angle_alpha   90.00
_cell.angle_beta   90.00
_cell.angle_gamma   90.00
#
_symmetry.space_group_name_H-M   'P 1'
#
loop_
_entity.id
_entity.type
_entity.pdbx_description
1 polymer ?
#
loop_
_entity_poly.entity_id
_entity_poly.type
_entity_poly.pdbx_seq_one_letter_code
_entity_poly.pdbx_strand_id
1 'polypeptide(L)'
;EVSVSELGLGYESDETVLFRYCSGTCEAAVRSYDLSLKSMRSKRKIKKEKVRARPCCRPLAYDDDVSFLDAYNRYYTVNELSAKECGCV
;
A
#
# COMPACT_ATOMS: atom_id res chain seq x y z
N GLU A 1 7.95 13.92 3.18
CA GLU A 1 6.92 14.34 4.14
C GLU A 1 5.72 14.80 3.36
N VAL A 2 4.52 14.60 3.90
CA VAL A 2 3.24 15.01 3.30
C VAL A 2 2.39 15.64 4.40
N SER A 3 1.55 16.60 4.07
CA SER A 3 0.56 17.12 5.02
C SER A 3 -0.51 16.08 5.31
N VAL A 4 -1.11 16.15 6.49
CA VAL A 4 -2.22 15.28 6.88
C VAL A 4 -3.41 15.44 5.91
N SER A 5 -3.67 16.65 5.43
CA SER A 5 -4.74 16.93 4.47
C SER A 5 -4.53 16.22 3.12
N GLU A 6 -3.27 16.10 2.67
CA GLU A 6 -2.93 15.42 1.40
C GLU A 6 -3.13 13.90 1.45
N LEU A 7 -3.21 13.29 2.63
CA LEU A 7 -3.47 11.85 2.77
C LEU A 7 -4.89 11.45 2.38
N GLY A 8 -5.81 12.41 2.24
CA GLY A 8 -7.19 12.15 1.80
C GLY A 8 -8.04 11.38 2.82
N LEU A 9 -7.66 11.42 4.11
CA LEU A 9 -8.37 10.74 5.21
C LEU A 9 -9.55 11.56 5.76
N GLY A 10 -9.77 12.77 5.25
CA GLY A 10 -10.87 13.66 5.66
C GLY A 10 -10.54 14.58 6.84
N TYR A 11 -9.28 14.62 7.28
CA TYR A 11 -8.79 15.58 8.27
C TYR A 11 -8.31 16.87 7.59
N GLU A 12 -8.65 18.01 8.18
CA GLU A 12 -8.14 19.33 7.79
C GLU A 12 -7.02 19.70 8.77
N SER A 13 -5.77 19.52 8.36
CA SER A 13 -4.58 19.79 9.16
C SER A 13 -3.37 20.12 8.28
N ASP A 14 -2.62 21.14 8.70
CA ASP A 14 -1.35 21.56 8.09
C ASP A 14 -0.13 20.84 8.70
N GLU A 15 -0.34 19.97 9.70
CA GLU A 15 0.74 19.15 10.23
C GLU A 15 1.29 18.20 9.15
N THR A 16 2.59 17.94 9.23
CA THR A 16 3.29 17.10 8.26
C THR A 16 3.78 15.82 8.92
N VAL A 17 3.70 14.73 8.16
CA VAL A 17 4.07 13.39 8.63
C VAL A 17 5.01 12.72 7.63
N LEU A 18 5.91 11.89 8.14
CA LEU A 18 6.79 11.08 7.31
C LEU A 18 6.04 9.85 6.80
N PHE A 19 5.47 9.96 5.60
CA PHE A 19 4.77 8.86 4.95
C PHE A 19 5.72 7.96 4.15
N ARG A 20 5.86 6.70 4.57
CA ARG A 20 6.61 5.66 3.85
C ARG A 20 5.65 4.70 3.15
N TYR A 21 6.05 4.20 1.99
CA TYR A 21 5.23 3.32 1.16
C TYR A 21 6.06 2.21 0.52
N CYS A 22 5.40 1.10 0.18
CA CYS A 22 6.04 -0.02 -0.49
C CYS A 22 5.94 0.11 -2.01
N SER A 23 7.07 -0.06 -2.68
CA SER A 23 7.17 -0.11 -4.13
C SER A 23 8.21 -1.14 -4.57
N GLY A 24 8.08 -1.66 -5.79
CA GLY A 24 9.01 -2.66 -6.32
C GLY A 24 8.34 -3.80 -7.08
N THR A 25 9.16 -4.68 -7.65
CA THR A 25 8.74 -5.91 -8.34
C THR A 25 9.07 -7.13 -7.50
N CYS A 26 8.28 -8.20 -7.69
CA CYS A 26 8.38 -9.44 -6.91
C CYS A 26 8.67 -10.64 -7.80
N GLU A 27 9.59 -10.50 -8.75
CA GLU A 27 9.91 -11.56 -9.73
C GLU A 27 10.55 -12.79 -9.06
N ALA A 28 11.37 -12.58 -8.03
CA ALA A 28 12.00 -13.66 -7.28
C ALA A 28 11.01 -14.46 -6.40
N ALA A 29 9.82 -13.92 -6.12
CA ALA A 29 8.82 -14.56 -5.26
C ALA A 29 7.70 -15.27 -6.05
N VAL A 30 7.83 -15.38 -7.37
CA VAL A 30 6.85 -16.00 -8.27
C VAL A 30 6.62 -17.47 -7.91
N ARG A 31 5.35 -17.89 -7.84
CA ARG A 31 4.94 -19.26 -7.53
C ARG A 31 4.30 -19.94 -8.75
N SER A 32 4.10 -21.25 -8.68
CA SER A 32 3.42 -22.02 -9.75
C SER A 32 2.03 -21.50 -10.09
N TYR A 33 1.32 -20.92 -9.10
CA TYR A 33 0.05 -20.23 -9.32
C TYR A 33 0.21 -19.06 -10.30
N ASP A 34 1.18 -18.18 -10.08
CA ASP A 34 1.43 -17.01 -10.93
C ASP A 34 1.80 -17.42 -12.36
N LEU A 35 2.64 -18.44 -12.50
CA LEU A 35 3.03 -19.00 -13.80
C LEU A 35 1.82 -19.57 -14.56
N SER A 36 1.00 -20.36 -13.86
CA SER A 36 -0.22 -20.95 -14.42
C SER A 36 -1.22 -19.87 -14.81
N LEU A 37 -1.43 -18.89 -13.95
CA LEU A 37 -2.32 -17.76 -14.18
C LEU A 37 -1.86 -16.91 -15.38
N LYS A 38 -0.54 -16.65 -15.51
CA LYS A 38 0.05 -15.97 -16.66
C LYS A 38 -0.24 -16.73 -17.97
N SER A 39 -0.11 -18.06 -17.96
CA SER A 39 -0.41 -18.93 -19.11
C SER A 39 -1.90 -18.98 -19.45
N MET A 40 -2.78 -19.10 -18.46
CA MET A 40 -4.23 -19.12 -18.67
C MET A 40 -4.74 -17.79 -19.22
N ARG A 41 -4.15 -16.67 -18.79
CA ARG A 41 -4.45 -15.34 -19.30
C ARG A 41 -3.96 -15.16 -20.74
N SER A 42 -2.74 -15.60 -21.07
CA SER A 42 -2.24 -15.52 -22.46
C SER A 42 -3.08 -16.35 -23.43
N LYS A 43 -3.61 -17.49 -22.97
CA LYS A 43 -4.55 -18.34 -23.73
C LYS A 43 -5.99 -17.83 -23.74
N ARG A 44 -6.26 -16.64 -23.17
CA ARG A 44 -7.61 -16.03 -23.03
C ARG A 44 -8.65 -16.96 -22.40
N LYS A 45 -8.20 -17.91 -21.56
CA LYS A 45 -9.09 -18.84 -20.84
C LYS A 45 -9.72 -18.18 -19.60
N ILE A 46 -9.18 -17.04 -19.17
CA ILE A 46 -9.71 -16.22 -18.08
C ILE A 46 -10.24 -14.92 -18.70
N LYS A 47 -11.53 -14.63 -18.50
CA LYS A 47 -12.21 -13.44 -19.06
C LYS A 47 -11.77 -12.11 -18.43
N LYS A 48 -11.12 -12.13 -17.26
CA LYS A 48 -10.68 -10.93 -16.55
C LYS A 48 -9.25 -10.55 -16.95
N GLU A 49 -9.11 -9.62 -17.89
CA GLU A 49 -7.81 -9.19 -18.43
C GLU A 49 -6.91 -8.48 -17.41
N LYS A 50 -7.47 -7.92 -16.34
CA LYS A 50 -6.72 -7.11 -15.36
C LYS A 50 -6.14 -7.90 -14.17
N VAL A 51 -6.23 -9.23 -14.15
CA VAL A 51 -5.68 -10.02 -13.02
C VAL A 51 -4.15 -10.01 -13.09
N ARG A 52 -3.48 -9.57 -12.02
CA ARG A 52 -2.02 -9.57 -11.91
C ARG A 52 -1.52 -11.00 -11.69
N ALA A 53 -0.66 -11.48 -12.57
CA ALA A 53 -0.08 -12.84 -12.50
C ALA A 53 1.34 -12.80 -11.93
N ARG A 54 1.51 -12.10 -10.81
CA ARG A 54 2.73 -12.01 -10.02
C ARG A 54 2.39 -11.49 -8.61
N PRO A 55 3.19 -11.82 -7.59
CA PRO A 55 3.03 -11.26 -6.26
C PRO A 55 3.14 -9.73 -6.27
N CYS A 56 2.54 -9.09 -5.27
CA CYS A 56 2.56 -7.64 -5.09
C CYS A 56 3.55 -7.26 -4.00
N CYS A 57 4.30 -6.17 -4.20
CA CYS A 57 5.04 -5.53 -3.12
C CYS A 57 4.04 -4.79 -2.22
N ARG A 58 3.89 -5.23 -0.97
CA ARG A 58 2.96 -4.67 0.02
C ARG A 58 3.64 -4.50 1.38
N PRO A 59 3.12 -3.62 2.25
CA PRO A 59 3.58 -3.55 3.64
C PRO A 59 3.37 -4.89 4.35
N LEU A 60 4.38 -5.33 5.09
CA LEU A 60 4.31 -6.44 6.04
C LEU A 60 4.19 -5.94 7.48
N ALA A 61 4.65 -4.72 7.74
CA ALA A 61 4.54 -4.02 9.02
C ALA A 61 4.39 -2.52 8.78
N TYR A 62 3.83 -1.83 9.76
CA TYR A 62 3.65 -0.38 9.77
C TYR A 62 4.53 0.28 10.83
N ASP A 63 4.83 1.56 10.63
CA ASP A 63 5.48 2.40 11.63
C ASP A 63 4.53 2.64 12.81
N ASP A 64 5.04 3.28 13.87
CA ASP A 64 4.25 3.67 15.03
C ASP A 64 3.07 4.59 14.64
N ASP A 65 2.05 4.62 15.49
CA ASP A 65 0.85 5.41 15.27
C ASP A 65 1.18 6.91 15.14
N VAL A 66 0.44 7.59 14.25
CA VAL A 66 0.69 9.00 13.94
C VAL A 66 -0.36 9.85 14.61
N SER A 67 0.08 10.74 15.51
CA SER A 67 -0.79 11.71 16.18
C SER A 67 -0.54 13.13 15.66
N PHE A 68 -1.61 13.88 15.46
CA PHE A 68 -1.58 15.25 14.95
C PHE A 68 -2.77 16.07 15.47
N LEU A 69 -2.68 17.40 15.39
CA LEU A 69 -3.79 18.33 15.60
C LEU A 69 -4.47 18.71 14.27
N ASP A 70 -5.80 18.83 14.29
CA ASP A 70 -6.56 19.42 13.19
C ASP A 70 -6.67 20.96 13.30
N ALA A 71 -7.23 21.59 12.28
CA ALA A 71 -7.50 23.04 12.23
C ALA A 71 -8.44 23.53 13.35
N TYR A 72 -9.15 22.62 14.04
CA TYR A 72 -10.06 22.89 15.15
C TYR A 72 -9.45 22.57 16.52
N ASN A 73 -8.12 22.37 16.59
CA ASN A 73 -7.36 22.02 17.78
C ASN A 73 -7.81 20.70 18.45
N ARG A 74 -8.23 19.72 17.66
CA ARG A 74 -8.57 18.37 18.13
C ARG A 74 -7.43 17.41 17.78
N TYR A 75 -7.05 16.61 18.76
CA TYR A 75 -6.08 15.55 18.56
C TYR A 75 -6.71 14.33 17.91
N TYR A 76 -6.00 13.79 16.93
CA TYR A 76 -6.30 12.51 16.31
C TYR A 76 -5.07 11.61 16.33
N THR A 77 -5.31 10.31 16.36
CA THR A 77 -4.27 9.28 16.20
C THR A 77 -4.74 8.33 15.11
N VAL A 78 -3.89 8.10 14.11
CA VAL A 78 -4.15 7.20 12.99
C VAL A 78 -3.12 6.07 13.02
N ASN A 79 -3.63 4.84 13.07
CA ASN A 79 -2.83 3.63 13.09
C ASN A 79 -2.60 3.09 11.67
N GLU A 80 -1.54 2.31 11.48
CA GLU A 80 -1.21 1.64 10.20
C GLU A 80 -1.12 2.59 8.99
N LEU A 81 -0.70 3.84 9.21
CA LEU A 81 -0.64 4.87 8.18
C LEU A 81 0.57 4.73 7.27
N SER A 82 1.76 4.48 7.84
CA SER A 82 3.05 4.50 7.14
C SER A 82 3.69 3.12 7.17
N ALA A 83 4.25 2.67 6.04
CA ALA A 83 4.87 1.36 5.94
C ALA A 83 6.26 1.32 6.61
N LYS A 84 6.52 0.29 7.42
CA LYS A 84 7.82 0.04 8.06
C LYS A 84 8.65 -1.01 7.35
N GLU A 85 8.01 -2.08 6.91
CA GLU A 85 8.65 -3.19 6.21
C GLU A 85 7.83 -3.58 4.98
N CYS A 86 8.52 -3.89 3.88
CA CYS A 86 7.89 -4.26 2.61
C CYS A 86 8.25 -5.70 2.22
N GLY A 87 7.31 -6.41 1.62
CA GLY A 87 7.53 -7.76 1.14
C GLY A 87 6.63 -8.17 0.00
N CYS A 88 6.93 -9.33 -0.57
CA CYS A 88 6.18 -9.91 -1.68
C CYS A 88 5.09 -10.85 -1.16
N VAL A 89 3.84 -10.48 -1.43
CA VAL A 89 2.63 -11.23 -1.03
C VAL A 89 1.76 -11.60 -2.21
#